data_AF-A0A914Y2G2-F1
#
_entry.id   AF-A0A914Y2G2-F1
#
_cell.length_a   1.000
_cell.length_b   1.000
_cell.length_c   1.000
_cell.angle_alpha   90.00
_cell.angle_beta   90.00
_cell.angle_gamma   90.00
#
_symmetry.space_group_name_H-M   'P 1'
#
loop_
_entity.id
_entity.type
_entity.pdbx_description
1 polymer ?
#
loop_
_entity_poly.entity_id
_entity_poly.type
_entity_poly.pdbx_seq_one_letter_code
_entity_poly.pdbx_strand_id
1 'polypeptide(L)'
;MPSLHKRDEMIEKAKTSGFKLKESIDLGEETGFPFYYCFTSSPLFMWMVESPIISTLIKIGQAIKILPSGFHRFNDTFLAGTVAKIVKGGQMGILSGAEILKAMNTRKIGIIGYGHLGEFLSVELKNRQEFDVVKIWNRTPIENENVLPLEDITDETLKDLDLVIEVAHPQIVQDYAELILNHTNFFYWFTYCSCK
;
A
#
# COMPACT_ATOMS: atom_id res chain seq x y z
N MET A 1 -9.31 13.14 12.54
CA MET A 1 -8.50 12.89 11.32
C MET A 1 -7.05 12.98 11.73
N PRO A 2 -6.17 12.04 11.34
CA PRO A 2 -4.74 12.26 11.46
C PRO A 2 -4.38 13.56 10.75
N SER A 3 -3.33 14.25 11.21
CA SER A 3 -2.82 15.46 10.57
C SER A 3 -2.60 15.17 9.08
N LEU A 4 -3.18 15.99 8.20
CA LEU A 4 -2.77 16.02 6.80
C LEU A 4 -1.28 16.30 6.79
N HIS A 5 -0.48 15.28 6.47
CA HIS A 5 0.96 15.45 6.33
C HIS A 5 1.21 16.41 5.18
N LYS A 6 2.00 17.43 5.43
CA LYS A 6 2.43 18.31 4.34
C LYS A 6 3.30 17.51 3.39
N ARG A 7 3.26 17.86 2.11
CA ARG A 7 4.12 17.28 1.07
C ARG A 7 5.57 17.19 1.51
N ASP A 8 6.11 18.29 2.05
CA ASP A 8 7.49 18.36 2.51
C ASP A 8 7.75 17.44 3.70
N GLU A 9 6.80 17.30 4.64
CA GLU A 9 6.92 16.35 5.75
C GLU A 9 6.96 14.90 5.26
N MET A 10 6.17 14.56 4.23
CA MET A 10 6.19 13.23 3.61
C MET A 10 7.52 12.96 2.92
N ILE A 11 8.03 13.93 2.14
CA ILE A 11 9.32 13.83 1.45
C ILE A 11 10.47 13.72 2.45
N GLU A 12 10.48 14.55 3.50
CA GLU A 12 11.51 14.50 4.54
C GLU A 12 11.48 13.17 5.30
N LYS A 13 10.29 12.67 5.68
CA LYS A 13 10.20 11.33 6.27
C LYS A 13 10.71 10.25 5.33
N ALA A 14 10.32 10.29 4.05
CA ALA A 14 10.81 9.35 3.05
C ALA A 14 12.35 9.39 2.94
N LYS A 15 12.96 10.59 2.93
CA LYS A 15 14.41 10.78 2.97
C LYS A 15 15.06 10.19 4.22
N THR A 16 14.47 10.41 5.42
CA THR A 16 15.00 9.81 6.65
C THR A 16 14.96 8.29 6.64
N SER A 17 14.07 7.69 5.84
CA SER A 17 13.98 6.25 5.61
C SER A 17 14.78 5.78 4.39
N GLY A 18 15.66 6.61 3.83
CA GLY A 18 16.54 6.25 2.71
C GLY A 18 15.89 6.34 1.32
N PHE A 19 14.63 6.78 1.22
CA PHE A 19 13.97 6.95 -0.07
C PHE A 19 14.27 8.31 -0.68
N LYS A 20 14.44 8.33 -2.00
CA LYS A 20 14.54 9.56 -2.78
C LYS A 20 13.25 9.73 -3.57
N LEU A 21 12.69 10.94 -3.56
CA LEU A 21 11.59 11.27 -4.47
C LEU A 21 12.11 11.14 -5.91
N LYS A 22 11.53 10.22 -6.68
CA LYS A 22 11.90 10.00 -8.09
C LYS A 22 10.99 10.81 -9.01
N GLU A 23 9.69 10.70 -8.80
CA GLU A 23 8.68 11.39 -9.57
C GLU A 23 7.54 11.81 -8.65
N SER A 24 6.97 12.97 -8.96
CA SER A 24 5.69 13.44 -8.43
C SER A 24 4.75 13.58 -9.61
N ILE A 25 3.61 12.92 -9.55
CA ILE A 25 2.59 12.97 -10.60
C ILE A 25 1.40 13.71 -10.03
N ASP A 26 1.03 14.84 -10.60
CA ASP A 26 -0.26 15.47 -10.30
C ASP A 26 -1.33 14.86 -11.20
N LEU A 27 -2.20 14.03 -10.62
CA LEU A 27 -3.31 13.40 -11.32
C LEU A 27 -4.25 14.42 -11.98
N GLY A 28 -4.36 15.62 -11.41
CA GLY A 28 -5.16 16.71 -11.96
C GLY A 28 -4.58 17.28 -13.24
N GLU A 29 -3.25 17.41 -13.29
CA GLU A 29 -2.55 17.84 -14.50
C GLU A 29 -2.54 16.74 -15.57
N GLU A 30 -2.28 15.48 -15.20
CA GLU A 30 -2.22 14.34 -16.13
C GLU A 30 -3.59 13.99 -16.74
N THR A 31 -4.63 13.97 -15.92
CA THR A 31 -5.97 13.55 -16.36
C THR A 31 -6.85 14.73 -16.79
N GLY A 32 -6.44 15.96 -16.47
CA GLY A 32 -7.27 17.17 -16.60
C GLY A 32 -8.40 17.27 -15.57
N PHE A 33 -8.50 16.31 -14.63
CA PHE A 33 -9.57 16.26 -13.63
C PHE A 33 -9.01 16.35 -12.22
N PRO A 34 -9.44 17.33 -11.40
CA PRO A 34 -8.97 17.43 -10.02
C PRO A 34 -9.36 16.19 -9.21
N PHE A 35 -8.63 15.89 -8.12
CA PHE A 35 -8.89 14.68 -7.32
C PHE A 35 -10.33 14.58 -6.77
N TYR A 36 -11.00 15.71 -6.54
CA TYR A 36 -12.41 15.76 -6.09
C TYR A 36 -13.43 15.61 -7.23
N TYR A 37 -12.97 15.48 -8.48
CA TYR A 37 -13.83 15.35 -9.66
C TYR A 37 -14.79 14.17 -9.58
N CYS A 38 -14.36 13.05 -8.97
CA CYS A 38 -15.23 11.88 -8.77
C CYS A 38 -16.51 12.21 -7.98
N PHE A 39 -16.46 13.22 -7.11
CA PHE A 39 -17.62 13.69 -6.34
C PHE A 39 -18.36 14.85 -7.03
N THR A 40 -17.67 15.67 -7.83
CA THR A 40 -18.27 16.84 -8.48
C THR A 40 -18.71 16.62 -9.92
N SER A 41 -18.45 15.45 -10.49
CA SER A 41 -18.85 15.10 -11.87
C SER A 41 -20.35 15.21 -12.10
N SER A 42 -21.16 15.07 -11.04
CA SER A 42 -22.61 15.24 -11.08
C SER A 42 -23.06 16.40 -10.17
N PRO A 43 -23.54 17.52 -10.75
CA PRO A 43 -24.13 18.62 -9.98
C PRO A 43 -25.33 18.19 -9.14
N LEU A 44 -26.13 17.23 -9.64
CA LEU A 44 -27.27 16.67 -8.93
C LEU A 44 -26.84 15.92 -7.68
N PHE A 45 -25.77 15.13 -7.76
CA PHE A 45 -25.22 14.42 -6.61
C PHE A 45 -24.74 15.41 -5.54
N MET A 46 -23.97 16.43 -5.93
CA MET A 46 -23.49 17.43 -4.97
C MET A 46 -24.63 18.21 -4.32
N TRP A 47 -25.65 18.60 -5.09
CA TRP A 47 -26.85 19.21 -4.53
C TRP A 47 -27.53 18.30 -3.51
N MET A 48 -27.66 17.01 -3.83
CA MET A 48 -28.30 16.04 -2.93
C MET A 48 -27.52 15.84 -1.64
N VAL A 49 -26.18 15.77 -1.73
CA VAL A 49 -25.28 15.63 -0.59
C VAL A 49 -25.34 16.85 0.34
N GLU A 50 -25.45 18.06 -0.23
CA GLU A 50 -25.48 19.30 0.56
C GLU A 50 -26.90 19.72 1.01
N SER A 51 -27.94 19.11 0.46
CA SER A 51 -29.33 19.54 0.68
C SER A 51 -29.85 19.18 2.07
N PRO A 52 -30.27 20.17 2.89
CA PRO A 52 -30.92 19.92 4.18
C PRO A 52 -32.25 19.18 4.06
N ILE A 53 -32.94 19.38 2.93
CA ILE A 53 -34.21 18.72 2.62
C ILE A 53 -33.97 17.21 2.47
N ILE A 54 -32.93 16.82 1.72
CA ILE A 54 -32.57 15.42 1.52
C ILE A 54 -32.15 14.75 2.84
N SER A 55 -31.34 15.41 3.67
CA SER A 55 -30.99 14.88 5.01
C SER A 55 -32.25 14.63 5.86
N THR A 56 -33.22 15.53 5.81
CA THR A 56 -34.51 15.36 6.51
C THR A 56 -35.31 14.19 5.97
N LEU A 57 -35.41 14.05 4.64
CA LEU A 57 -36.09 12.93 4.00
C LEU A 57 -35.42 11.59 4.31
N ILE A 58 -34.10 11.55 4.43
CA ILE A 58 -33.36 10.35 4.85
C ILE A 58 -33.74 9.94 6.28
N LYS A 59 -33.83 10.91 7.21
CA LYS A 59 -34.26 10.63 8.60
C LYS A 59 -35.68 10.07 8.64
N ILE A 60 -36.59 10.66 7.85
CA ILE A 60 -37.98 10.18 7.73
C ILE A 60 -37.99 8.78 7.12
N GLY A 61 -37.29 8.56 6.01
CA GLY A 61 -37.17 7.27 5.32
C GLY A 61 -36.65 6.16 6.22
N GLN A 62 -35.69 6.46 7.10
CA GLN A 62 -35.23 5.53 8.12
C GLN A 62 -36.30 5.27 9.19
N ALA A 63 -37.02 6.30 9.65
CA ALA A 63 -38.09 6.15 10.64
C ALA A 63 -39.25 5.27 10.15
N ILE A 64 -39.59 5.37 8.86
CA ILE A 64 -40.61 4.53 8.20
C ILE A 64 -40.05 3.24 7.60
N LYS A 65 -38.79 2.88 7.93
CA LYS A 65 -38.10 1.64 7.53
C LYS A 65 -37.92 1.43 6.01
N ILE A 66 -38.00 2.49 5.21
CA ILE A 66 -37.59 2.46 3.79
C ILE A 66 -36.06 2.39 3.69
N LEU A 67 -35.36 3.08 4.59
CA LEU A 67 -33.89 3.10 4.64
C LEU A 67 -33.34 2.26 5.80
N PRO A 68 -32.15 1.67 5.65
CA PRO A 68 -31.50 0.92 6.73
C PRO A 68 -31.30 1.76 7.99
N SER A 69 -31.34 1.10 9.15
CA SER A 69 -30.99 1.74 10.41
C SER A 69 -29.55 2.26 10.38
N GLY A 70 -29.35 3.48 10.88
CA GLY A 70 -28.04 4.14 10.89
C GLY A 70 -27.67 4.83 9.57
N PHE A 71 -28.49 4.74 8.52
CA PHE A 71 -28.20 5.39 7.24
C PHE A 71 -28.15 6.92 7.36
N HIS A 72 -28.98 7.56 8.19
CA HIS A 72 -28.87 9.02 8.42
C HIS A 72 -27.50 9.40 9.00
N ARG A 73 -26.94 8.58 9.90
CA ARG A 73 -25.64 8.83 10.52
C ARG A 73 -24.50 8.67 9.51
N PHE A 74 -24.62 7.66 8.64
CA PHE A 74 -23.72 7.51 7.50
C PHE A 74 -23.78 8.74 6.59
N ASN A 75 -24.98 9.18 6.20
CA ASN A 75 -25.15 10.38 5.36
C ASN A 75 -24.51 11.62 6.00
N ASP A 76 -24.83 11.92 7.25
CA ASP A 76 -24.37 13.12 7.93
C ASP A 76 -22.84 13.12 8.18
N THR A 77 -22.25 11.94 8.43
CA THR A 77 -20.82 11.82 8.71
C THR A 77 -19.99 11.74 7.43
N PHE A 78 -20.40 10.89 6.49
CA PHE A 78 -19.61 10.54 5.32
C PHE A 78 -19.96 11.41 4.12
N LEU A 79 -21.21 11.39 3.65
CA LEU A 79 -21.63 12.12 2.44
C LEU A 79 -21.67 13.63 2.70
N ALA A 80 -22.64 14.11 3.47
CA ALA A 80 -22.82 15.53 3.75
C ALA A 80 -21.67 16.11 4.59
N GLY A 81 -21.02 15.28 5.40
CA GLY A 81 -19.90 15.68 6.24
C GLY A 81 -18.57 15.64 5.50
N THR A 82 -18.02 14.45 5.31
CA THR A 82 -16.64 14.26 4.83
C THR A 82 -16.49 14.61 3.35
N VAL A 83 -17.35 14.10 2.47
CA VAL A 83 -17.27 14.36 1.02
C VAL A 83 -17.44 15.86 0.73
N ALA A 84 -18.46 16.51 1.28
CA ALA A 84 -18.66 17.95 1.06
C ALA A 84 -17.47 18.80 1.53
N LYS A 85 -16.86 18.46 2.68
CA LYS A 85 -15.66 19.15 3.18
C LYS A 85 -14.43 18.92 2.30
N ILE A 86 -14.23 17.70 1.81
CA ILE A 86 -13.13 17.37 0.89
C ILE A 86 -13.28 18.15 -0.41
N VAL A 87 -14.48 18.16 -0.99
CA VAL A 87 -14.79 18.90 -2.22
C VAL A 87 -14.56 20.40 -2.02
N LYS A 88 -15.15 21.00 -0.97
CA LYS A 88 -14.99 22.44 -0.68
C LYS A 88 -13.54 22.79 -0.39
N GLY A 89 -12.84 21.98 0.41
CA GLY A 89 -11.42 22.17 0.68
C GLY A 89 -10.56 22.10 -0.59
N GLY A 90 -10.89 21.19 -1.52
CA GLY A 90 -10.24 21.11 -2.83
C GLY A 90 -10.55 22.31 -3.74
N GLN A 91 -11.81 22.75 -3.81
CA GLN A 91 -12.22 23.94 -4.59
C GLN A 91 -11.59 25.23 -4.06
N MET A 92 -11.37 25.32 -2.75
CA MET A 92 -10.70 26.45 -2.10
C MET A 92 -9.17 26.38 -2.19
N GLY A 93 -8.61 25.31 -2.78
CA GLY A 93 -7.15 25.09 -2.83
C GLY A 93 -6.50 24.80 -1.47
N ILE A 94 -7.30 24.53 -0.43
CA ILE A 94 -6.82 24.19 0.92
C ILE A 94 -6.34 22.74 0.97
N LEU A 95 -7.01 21.86 0.21
CA LEU A 95 -6.66 20.45 0.10
C LEU A 95 -6.05 20.18 -1.28
N SER A 96 -4.85 19.60 -1.27
CA SER A 96 -4.27 18.91 -2.42
C SER A 96 -4.36 17.41 -2.18
N GLY A 97 -4.80 16.66 -3.18
CA GLY A 97 -4.92 15.20 -3.11
C GLY A 97 -4.69 14.52 -4.46
N ALA A 98 -4.24 15.27 -5.46
CA ALA A 98 -3.96 14.77 -6.79
C ALA A 98 -2.49 14.34 -6.95
N GLU A 99 -1.58 14.87 -6.12
CA GLU A 99 -0.16 14.56 -6.23
C GLU A 99 0.16 13.19 -5.63
N ILE A 100 0.57 12.24 -6.49
CA ILE A 100 1.17 10.97 -6.09
C ILE A 100 2.68 11.17 -6.03
N LEU A 101 3.24 11.02 -4.84
CA LEU A 101 4.68 11.00 -4.62
C LEU A 101 5.21 9.57 -4.77
N LYS A 102 6.01 9.32 -5.80
CA LYS A 102 6.72 8.05 -5.94
C LYS A 102 8.14 8.22 -5.45
N ALA A 103 8.36 7.73 -4.24
CA ALA A 103 9.68 7.62 -3.65
C ALA A 103 10.28 6.27 -4.06
N MET A 104 11.49 6.29 -4.62
CA MET A 104 12.24 5.07 -4.93
C MET A 104 13.48 5.00 -4.05
N ASN A 105 13.70 3.82 -3.50
CA ASN A 105 15.01 3.34 -3.12
C ASN A 105 15.16 1.96 -3.76
N THR A 106 16.36 1.62 -4.24
CA THR A 106 16.62 0.25 -4.69
C THR A 106 16.45 -0.66 -3.49
N ARG A 107 15.48 -1.57 -3.58
CA ARG A 107 15.16 -2.50 -2.50
C ARG A 107 16.09 -3.69 -2.58
N LYS A 108 16.87 -3.92 -1.54
CA LYS A 108 17.70 -5.13 -1.40
C LYS A 108 16.82 -6.30 -1.00
N ILE A 109 16.63 -7.23 -1.92
CA ILE A 109 15.73 -8.38 -1.78
C ILE A 109 16.52 -9.64 -1.45
N GLY A 110 16.05 -10.36 -0.45
CA GLY A 110 16.38 -11.76 -0.21
C GLY A 110 15.27 -12.69 -0.71
N ILE A 111 15.61 -13.82 -1.33
CA ILE A 111 14.63 -14.83 -1.76
C ILE A 111 14.90 -16.15 -1.04
N ILE A 112 13.89 -16.76 -0.43
CA ILE A 112 13.97 -18.10 0.15
C ILE A 112 13.15 -19.06 -0.72
N GLY A 113 13.82 -20.05 -1.28
CA GLY A 113 13.27 -21.00 -2.24
C GLY A 113 13.71 -20.69 -3.65
N TYR A 114 14.49 -21.59 -4.24
CA TYR A 114 15.02 -21.44 -5.60
C TYR A 114 14.62 -22.63 -6.49
N GLY A 115 13.32 -22.95 -6.47
CA GLY A 115 12.68 -23.76 -7.51
C GLY A 115 12.16 -22.87 -8.64
N HIS A 116 11.24 -23.38 -9.47
CA HIS A 116 10.72 -22.64 -10.64
C HIS A 116 10.20 -21.22 -10.33
N LEU A 117 9.44 -21.05 -9.24
CA LEU A 117 8.91 -19.74 -8.88
C LEU A 117 10.00 -18.78 -8.39
N GLY A 118 10.94 -19.28 -7.59
CA GLY A 118 12.06 -18.48 -7.09
C GLY A 118 13.03 -18.06 -8.20
N GLU A 119 13.30 -18.95 -9.14
CA GLU A 119 14.10 -18.67 -10.34
C GLU A 119 13.43 -17.60 -11.20
N PHE A 120 12.15 -17.79 -11.53
CA PHE A 120 11.36 -16.79 -12.28
C PHE A 120 11.36 -15.43 -11.58
N LEU A 121 11.09 -15.41 -10.28
CA LEU A 121 11.04 -14.18 -9.50
C LEU A 121 12.40 -13.47 -9.46
N SER A 122 13.49 -14.23 -9.28
CA SER A 122 14.86 -13.69 -9.31
C SER A 122 15.15 -12.99 -10.62
N VAL A 123 14.79 -13.59 -11.76
CA VAL A 123 14.98 -12.99 -13.09
C VAL A 123 14.13 -11.73 -13.25
N GLU A 124 12.84 -11.79 -12.94
CA GLU A 124 11.92 -10.66 -13.11
C GLU A 124 12.28 -9.46 -12.21
N LEU A 125 12.72 -9.72 -10.98
CA LEU A 125 13.15 -8.66 -10.06
C LEU A 125 14.47 -8.04 -10.51
N LYS A 126 15.45 -8.85 -10.95
CA LYS A 126 16.74 -8.34 -11.47
C LYS A 126 16.58 -7.49 -12.74
N ASN A 127 15.53 -7.71 -13.53
CA ASN A 127 15.23 -6.92 -14.72
C ASN A 127 14.64 -5.53 -14.40
N ARG A 128 14.34 -5.22 -13.13
CA ARG A 128 13.76 -3.95 -12.69
C ARG A 128 14.78 -3.14 -11.91
N GLN A 129 14.88 -1.84 -12.20
CA GLN A 129 15.86 -0.95 -11.55
C GLN A 129 15.54 -0.67 -10.07
N GLU A 130 14.31 -0.96 -9.66
CA GLU A 130 13.80 -0.76 -8.31
C GLU A 130 14.21 -1.85 -7.32
N PHE A 131 14.67 -3.01 -7.80
CA PHE A 131 14.98 -4.17 -6.99
C PHE A 131 16.41 -4.62 -7.23
N ASP A 132 17.09 -4.98 -6.15
CA ASP A 132 18.41 -5.60 -6.17
C ASP A 132 18.31 -6.93 -5.43
N VAL A 133 18.31 -8.04 -6.17
CA VAL A 133 18.26 -9.38 -5.57
C VAL A 133 19.67 -9.73 -5.07
N VAL A 134 19.90 -9.50 -3.78
CA VAL A 134 21.23 -9.60 -3.16
C VAL A 134 21.53 -11.02 -2.71
N LYS A 135 20.53 -11.74 -2.19
CA LYS A 135 20.70 -13.07 -1.58
C LYS A 135 19.58 -14.00 -1.99
N ILE A 136 19.94 -15.26 -2.20
CA ILE A 136 19.01 -16.34 -2.48
C ILE A 136 19.39 -17.50 -1.59
N TRP A 137 18.44 -18.03 -0.84
CA TRP A 137 18.61 -19.21 0.00
C TRP A 137 17.76 -20.35 -0.49
N ASN A 138 18.29 -21.56 -0.40
CA ASN A 138 17.58 -22.77 -0.74
C ASN A 138 18.06 -23.94 0.12
N ARG A 139 17.23 -24.96 0.29
CA ARG A 139 17.60 -26.16 1.06
C ARG A 139 18.84 -26.85 0.50
N THR A 140 18.99 -26.84 -0.81
CA THR A 140 20.18 -27.36 -1.49
C THR A 140 20.91 -26.17 -2.11
N PRO A 141 22.15 -25.88 -1.66
CA PRO A 141 22.93 -24.78 -2.22
C PRO A 141 23.31 -25.07 -3.67
N ILE A 142 23.47 -24.01 -4.46
CA ILE A 142 23.90 -24.08 -5.87
C ILE A 142 25.03 -23.06 -6.05
N GLU A 143 26.27 -23.55 -5.98
CA GLU A 143 27.48 -22.69 -5.98
C GLU A 143 27.58 -21.82 -7.24
N ASN A 144 27.28 -22.38 -8.42
CA ASN A 144 27.39 -21.67 -9.70
C ASN A 144 26.41 -20.50 -9.84
N GLU A 145 25.33 -20.48 -9.05
CA GLU A 145 24.29 -19.44 -9.06
C GLU A 145 24.30 -18.58 -7.79
N ASN A 146 25.30 -18.77 -6.93
CA ASN A 146 25.42 -18.10 -5.63
C ASN A 146 24.16 -18.27 -4.76
N VAL A 147 23.56 -19.47 -4.80
CA VAL A 147 22.42 -19.84 -3.96
C VAL A 147 22.93 -20.46 -2.67
N LEU A 148 22.65 -19.79 -1.57
CA LEU A 148 23.13 -20.10 -0.24
C LEU A 148 22.28 -21.19 0.44
N PRO A 149 22.85 -21.95 1.38
CA PRO A 149 22.09 -22.89 2.22
C PRO A 149 21.18 -22.15 3.22
N LEU A 150 20.09 -22.77 3.67
CA LEU A 150 19.12 -22.14 4.59
C LEU A 150 19.75 -21.76 5.94
N GLU A 151 20.77 -22.50 6.37
CA GLU A 151 21.51 -22.29 7.60
C GLU A 151 22.26 -20.94 7.61
N ASP A 152 22.47 -20.34 6.43
CA ASP A 152 23.07 -19.01 6.31
C ASP A 152 22.05 -17.88 6.51
N ILE A 153 20.78 -18.17 6.82
CA ILE A 153 19.80 -17.17 7.25
C ILE A 153 20.12 -16.81 8.71
N THR A 154 20.84 -15.70 8.90
CA THR A 154 21.39 -15.24 10.18
C THR A 154 21.14 -13.74 10.33
N ASP A 155 21.30 -13.19 11.53
CA ASP A 155 21.21 -11.74 11.77
C ASP A 155 22.12 -10.96 10.80
N GLU A 156 23.36 -11.42 10.60
CA GLU A 156 24.34 -10.79 9.71
C GLU A 156 23.87 -10.78 8.27
N THR A 157 23.25 -11.88 7.81
CA THR A 157 22.84 -11.96 6.42
C THR A 157 21.54 -11.19 6.14
N LEU A 158 20.73 -10.92 7.16
CA LEU A 158 19.46 -10.20 7.05
C LEU A 158 19.57 -8.68 7.24
N LYS A 159 20.56 -8.19 8.01
CA LYS A 159 20.74 -6.75 8.35
C LYS A 159 20.71 -5.78 7.17
N ASP A 160 21.16 -6.21 6.01
CA ASP A 160 21.29 -5.36 4.81
C ASP A 160 20.08 -5.46 3.86
N LEU A 161 19.04 -6.21 4.19
CA LEU A 161 17.91 -6.46 3.31
C LEU A 161 16.73 -5.57 3.66
N ASP A 162 16.02 -5.09 2.64
CA ASP A 162 14.77 -4.36 2.79
C ASP A 162 13.55 -5.28 2.87
N LEU A 163 13.63 -6.44 2.22
CA LEU A 163 12.53 -7.40 2.12
C LEU A 163 13.09 -8.81 1.86
N VAL A 164 12.54 -9.79 2.56
CA VAL A 164 12.71 -11.21 2.27
C VAL A 164 11.41 -11.78 1.70
N ILE A 165 11.53 -12.52 0.59
CA ILE A 165 10.43 -13.18 -0.09
C ILE A 165 10.57 -14.70 0.08
N GLU A 166 9.60 -15.34 0.70
CA GLU A 166 9.54 -16.80 0.87
C GLU A 166 8.60 -17.42 -0.18
N VAL A 167 9.13 -18.38 -0.93
CA VAL A 167 8.45 -19.14 -2.01
C VAL A 167 8.85 -20.63 -1.99
N ALA A 168 9.21 -21.15 -0.82
CA ALA A 168 9.76 -22.50 -0.65
C ALA A 168 8.75 -23.47 -0.02
N HIS A 169 8.45 -23.28 1.27
CA HIS A 169 7.64 -24.19 2.08
C HIS A 169 7.21 -23.52 3.40
N PRO A 170 5.99 -23.76 3.91
CA PRO A 170 5.49 -23.19 5.16
C PRO A 170 6.37 -23.41 6.39
N GLN A 171 7.22 -24.45 6.39
CA GLN A 171 8.17 -24.73 7.47
C GLN A 171 9.19 -23.58 7.64
N ILE A 172 9.58 -22.91 6.55
CA ILE A 172 10.51 -21.77 6.61
C ILE A 172 9.93 -20.64 7.48
N VAL A 173 8.62 -20.40 7.36
CA VAL A 173 7.94 -19.41 8.20
C VAL A 173 7.99 -19.82 9.67
N GLN A 174 7.84 -21.10 9.99
CA GLN A 174 7.93 -21.58 11.37
C GLN A 174 9.33 -21.44 11.95
N ASP A 175 10.35 -21.72 11.14
CA ASP A 175 11.74 -21.79 11.59
C ASP A 175 12.41 -20.40 11.63
N TYR A 176 12.09 -19.51 10.68
CA TYR A 176 12.85 -18.28 10.46
C TYR A 176 12.03 -16.98 10.53
N ALA A 177 10.69 -17.00 10.59
CA ALA A 177 9.92 -15.76 10.50
C ALA A 177 10.23 -14.76 11.63
N GLU A 178 10.45 -15.24 12.86
CA GLU A 178 10.83 -14.37 13.98
C GLU A 178 12.17 -13.68 13.71
N LEU A 179 13.18 -14.44 13.27
CA LEU A 179 14.49 -13.89 12.92
C LEU A 179 14.38 -12.88 11.77
N ILE A 180 13.64 -13.20 10.70
CA ILE A 180 13.47 -12.32 9.55
C ILE A 180 12.77 -11.01 9.95
N LEU A 181 11.65 -11.11 10.67
CA LEU A 181 10.84 -9.95 11.07
C LEU A 181 11.56 -9.01 12.05
N ASN A 182 12.55 -9.51 12.79
CA ASN A 182 13.39 -8.70 13.66
C ASN A 182 14.37 -7.79 12.89
N HIS A 183 14.68 -8.11 11.63
CA HIS A 183 15.68 -7.37 10.82
C HIS A 183 15.11 -6.69 9.58
N THR A 184 14.06 -7.26 8.98
CA THR A 184 13.61 -6.83 7.66
C THR A 184 12.12 -7.13 7.44
N ASN A 185 11.56 -6.61 6.35
CA ASN A 185 10.19 -6.93 5.98
C ASN A 185 10.12 -8.37 5.45
N PHE A 186 8.99 -9.04 5.69
CA PHE A 186 8.81 -10.42 5.27
C PHE A 186 7.54 -10.57 4.42
N PHE A 187 7.69 -11.08 3.20
CA PHE A 187 6.60 -11.45 2.31
C PHE A 187 6.66 -12.95 2.08
N TYR A 188 5.59 -13.67 2.43
CA TYR A 188 5.52 -15.12 2.26
C TYR A 188 4.41 -15.46 1.26
N TRP A 189 4.71 -16.35 0.31
CA TRP A 189 3.77 -16.79 -0.72
C TRP A 189 3.11 -18.12 -0.33
N PHE A 190 1.79 -18.16 -0.25
CA PHE A 190 1.06 -19.33 0.24
C PHE A 190 0.28 -20.06 -0.86
N THR A 191 0.56 -21.36 -1.03
CA THR A 191 -0.38 -22.33 -1.60
C THR A 191 -0.36 -23.60 -0.76
N TYR A 192 -1.44 -23.86 -0.01
CA TYR A 192 -1.73 -25.05 0.82
C TYR A 192 -0.95 -25.24 2.15
N CYS A 193 -1.61 -24.93 3.28
CA CYS A 193 -1.46 -25.69 4.52
C CYS A 193 -2.42 -26.87 4.43
N SER A 194 -1.88 -28.09 4.32
CA SER A 194 -2.60 -29.26 4.80
C SER A 194 -2.13 -29.48 6.23
N CYS A 195 -2.91 -28.97 7.21
CA CYS A 195 -2.77 -29.44 8.59
C CYS A 195 -3.07 -30.94 8.58
N LYS A 196 -2.07 -31.75 8.91
CA LYS A 196 -2.30 -33.08 9.49
C LYS A 196 -2.02 -32.98 10.97
#